data_AF-A0A962W4I1-F1
#
_entry.id   AF-A0A962W4I1-F1
#
_cell.length_a   1.000
_cell.length_b   1.000
_cell.length_c   1.000
_cell.angle_alpha   90.00
_cell.angle_beta   90.00
_cell.angle_gamma   90.00
#
_symmetry.space_group_name_H-M   'P 1'
#
loop_
_entity.id
_entity.type
_entity.pdbx_description
1 polymer ?
#
loop_
_entity_poly.entity_id
_entity_poly.type
_entity_poly.pdbx_seq_one_letter_code
_entity_poly.pdbx_strand_id
1 'polypeptide(L)'
;GWKFFGNLLDAGRITFCGEESFGTGSDHVREKDGLWAVLAWLNVIAGRGQPVSEIVTGHWQQYGRNYYSRHDYEGVNAKDAGTLMNALRERLPQLPGTVLEGLEIAYADDFSYTDPIDGSVSANQGIRVGFADGSRVIFRLSGTGTVGATLRVYLESYEPDAGRQLLDPQTALAPLIRIANELADIQQRTGRSAPDVIT
;
A
#
# COMPACT_ATOMS: atom_id res chain seq x y z
N GLY A 1 -2.37 5.08 9.72
CA GLY A 1 -3.16 5.12 10.94
C GLY A 1 -3.77 6.50 11.04
N TRP A 2 -5.10 6.58 11.17
CA TRP A 2 -5.90 7.79 10.98
C TRP A 2 -5.46 9.04 11.77
N LYS A 3 -4.75 8.87 12.88
CA LYS A 3 -4.20 9.98 13.69
C LYS A 3 -3.45 11.04 12.88
N PHE A 4 -2.72 10.65 11.83
CA PHE A 4 -1.97 11.60 10.99
C PHE A 4 -2.90 12.52 10.18
N PHE A 5 -4.10 12.06 9.83
CA PHE A 5 -5.10 12.90 9.17
C PHE A 5 -5.72 13.88 10.17
N GLY A 6 -5.92 13.50 11.44
CA GLY A 6 -6.50 14.36 12.46
C GLY A 6 -5.85 15.74 12.54
N ASN A 7 -4.52 15.78 12.68
CA ASN A 7 -3.73 17.02 12.70
C ASN A 7 -3.94 17.86 11.43
N LEU A 8 -3.92 17.23 10.25
CA LEU A 8 -4.09 17.90 8.97
C LEU A 8 -5.52 18.45 8.78
N LEU A 9 -6.54 17.72 9.24
CA LEU A 9 -7.94 18.13 9.21
C LEU A 9 -8.18 19.31 10.17
N ASP A 10 -7.63 19.26 11.38
CA ASP A 10 -7.73 20.36 12.36
C ASP A 10 -7.04 21.64 11.87
N ALA A 11 -5.93 21.50 11.15
CA ALA A 11 -5.23 22.63 10.55
C ALA A 11 -5.82 23.08 9.20
N GLY A 12 -6.92 22.46 8.74
CA GLY A 12 -7.57 22.77 7.45
C GLY A 12 -6.66 22.55 6.23
N ARG A 13 -5.68 21.64 6.33
CA ARG A 13 -4.73 21.33 5.24
C ARG A 13 -5.31 20.33 4.23
N ILE A 14 -6.25 19.51 4.66
CA ILE A 14 -6.97 18.55 3.83
C ILE A 14 -8.45 18.57 4.22
N THR A 15 -9.30 18.13 3.29
CA THR A 15 -10.74 17.96 3.53
C THR A 15 -11.22 16.54 3.23
N PHE A 16 -10.38 15.70 2.61
CA PHE A 16 -10.72 14.33 2.21
C PHE A 16 -9.49 13.43 2.40
N CYS A 17 -9.68 12.22 2.92
CA CYS A 17 -8.60 11.26 3.13
C CYS A 17 -9.10 9.81 3.13
N GLY A 18 -8.17 8.87 2.92
CA GLY A 18 -8.47 7.45 2.91
C GLY A 18 -7.26 6.57 3.20
N GLU A 19 -7.52 5.33 3.61
CA GLU A 19 -6.55 4.27 3.82
C GLU A 19 -6.99 3.05 3.00
N GLU A 20 -6.03 2.33 2.42
CA GLU A 20 -6.26 1.10 1.66
C GLU A 20 -7.02 0.02 2.45
N SER A 21 -6.96 0.06 3.78
CA SER A 21 -7.68 -0.80 4.70
C SER A 21 -9.16 -0.43 4.82
N PHE A 22 -9.83 -0.19 3.69
CA PHE A 22 -11.26 0.13 3.57
C PHE A 22 -11.69 1.37 4.36
N GLY A 23 -10.80 2.34 4.52
CA GLY A 23 -11.06 3.57 5.27
C GLY A 23 -11.23 4.77 4.37
N THR A 24 -12.33 5.51 4.51
CA THR A 24 -12.52 6.80 3.83
C THR A 24 -13.22 7.78 4.77
N GLY A 25 -12.92 9.07 4.65
CA GLY A 25 -13.51 10.12 5.45
C GLY A 25 -13.18 11.52 4.96
N SER A 26 -13.79 12.51 5.60
CA SER A 26 -13.56 13.94 5.33
C SER A 26 -13.44 14.72 6.64
N ASP A 27 -13.29 16.03 6.56
CA ASP A 27 -13.21 16.96 7.70
C ASP A 27 -14.49 17.12 8.52
N HIS A 28 -15.59 16.47 8.14
CA HIS A 28 -16.84 16.45 8.90
C HIS A 28 -16.70 15.80 10.28
N VAL A 29 -15.79 14.83 10.42
CA VAL A 29 -15.41 14.18 11.69
C VAL A 29 -13.89 13.95 11.74
N ARG A 30 -13.38 13.33 12.81
CA ARG A 30 -11.96 12.97 12.97
C ARG A 30 -11.73 11.46 12.97
N GLU A 31 -12.62 10.73 12.31
CA GLU A 31 -12.60 9.28 12.17
C GLU A 31 -12.94 8.86 10.74
N LYS A 32 -12.72 7.59 10.43
CA LYS A 32 -13.28 6.96 9.23
C LYS A 32 -14.80 6.90 9.37
N ASP A 33 -15.52 7.13 8.28
CA ASP A 33 -16.97 6.98 8.27
C ASP A 33 -17.43 6.20 7.02
N GLY A 34 -17.77 4.93 7.25
CA GLY A 34 -18.21 4.03 6.20
C GLY A 34 -19.58 4.39 5.62
N LEU A 35 -20.52 4.88 6.45
CA LEU A 35 -21.84 5.28 5.95
C LEU A 35 -21.73 6.56 5.12
N TRP A 36 -20.92 7.51 5.58
CA TRP A 36 -20.58 8.70 4.81
C TRP A 36 -19.96 8.33 3.45
N ALA A 37 -19.03 7.39 3.39
CA ALA A 37 -18.41 6.94 2.14
C ALA A 37 -19.44 6.31 1.18
N VAL A 38 -20.40 5.54 1.71
CA VAL A 38 -21.53 5.00 0.91
C VAL A 38 -22.38 6.14 0.34
N LEU A 39 -22.79 7.11 1.17
CA LEU A 39 -23.59 8.24 0.73
C LEU A 39 -22.85 9.12 -0.30
N ALA A 40 -21.53 9.29 -0.12
CA ALA A 40 -20.67 9.99 -1.09
C ALA A 40 -20.68 9.28 -2.45
N TRP A 41 -20.55 7.94 -2.48
CA TRP A 41 -20.66 7.17 -3.71
C TRP A 41 -22.04 7.25 -4.35
N LEU A 42 -23.12 7.18 -3.56
CA LEU A 42 -24.48 7.35 -4.09
C LEU A 42 -24.67 8.72 -4.74
N ASN A 43 -24.08 9.77 -4.17
CA ASN A 43 -24.10 11.10 -4.77
C ASN A 43 -23.32 11.17 -6.09
N VAL A 44 -22.14 10.53 -6.16
CA VAL A 44 -21.36 10.41 -7.42
C VAL A 44 -22.16 9.65 -8.48
N ILE A 45 -22.76 8.53 -8.13
CA ILE A 45 -23.60 7.73 -9.04
C ILE A 45 -24.79 8.56 -9.54
N ALA A 46 -25.49 9.25 -8.64
CA ALA A 46 -26.62 10.10 -9.00
C ALA A 46 -26.21 11.25 -9.94
N GLY A 47 -25.06 11.89 -9.68
CA GLY A 47 -24.54 12.98 -10.52
C GLY A 47 -24.01 12.52 -11.88
N ARG A 48 -23.51 11.28 -11.98
CA ARG A 48 -22.96 10.71 -13.21
C ARG A 48 -24.01 10.00 -14.07
N GLY A 49 -25.05 9.43 -13.45
CA GLY A 49 -26.04 8.59 -14.14
C GLY A 49 -25.44 7.29 -14.72
N GLN A 50 -24.32 6.82 -14.15
CA GLN A 50 -23.57 5.66 -14.64
C GLN A 50 -23.45 4.58 -13.55
N PRO A 51 -23.36 3.29 -13.91
CA PRO A 51 -23.01 2.24 -12.95
C PRO A 51 -21.57 2.42 -12.45
N VAL A 52 -21.30 1.92 -11.23
CA VAL A 52 -19.97 2.02 -10.59
C VAL A 52 -18.85 1.50 -11.49
N SER A 53 -19.08 0.41 -12.21
CA SER A 53 -18.08 -0.17 -13.12
C SER A 53 -17.65 0.80 -14.23
N GLU A 54 -18.59 1.54 -14.83
CA GLU A 54 -18.29 2.54 -15.86
C GLU A 54 -17.59 3.76 -15.27
N ILE A 55 -17.96 4.19 -14.07
CA ILE A 55 -17.30 5.31 -13.38
C ILE A 55 -15.84 4.96 -13.09
N VAL A 56 -15.60 3.76 -12.54
CA VAL A 56 -14.25 3.30 -12.19
C VAL A 56 -13.40 3.04 -13.43
N THR A 57 -13.92 2.35 -14.44
CA THR A 57 -13.17 2.10 -15.69
C THR A 57 -12.94 3.38 -16.49
N GLY A 58 -13.90 4.31 -16.52
CA GLY A 58 -13.71 5.64 -17.09
C GLY A 58 -12.65 6.45 -16.36
N HIS A 59 -12.57 6.33 -15.03
CA HIS A 59 -11.50 6.94 -14.23
C HIS A 59 -10.12 6.36 -14.59
N TRP A 60 -10.01 5.04 -14.74
CA TRP A 60 -8.77 4.40 -15.18
C TRP A 60 -8.33 4.84 -16.57
N GLN A 61 -9.27 4.94 -17.53
CA GLN A 61 -8.95 5.41 -18.87
C GLN A 61 -8.44 6.86 -18.86
N GLN A 62 -8.95 7.69 -17.96
CA GLN A 62 -8.55 9.10 -17.87
C GLN A 62 -7.20 9.30 -17.14
N TYR A 63 -6.93 8.54 -16.08
CA TYR A 63 -5.79 8.80 -15.17
C TYR A 63 -4.72 7.68 -15.16
N GLY A 64 -4.99 6.56 -15.83
CA GLY A 64 -4.27 5.30 -15.63
C GLY A 64 -4.87 4.48 -14.48
N ARG A 65 -4.59 3.18 -14.47
CA ARG A 65 -4.97 2.27 -13.37
C ARG A 65 -3.76 2.01 -12.49
N ASN A 66 -3.91 2.17 -11.18
CA ASN A 66 -2.99 1.56 -10.22
C ASN A 66 -3.54 0.18 -9.87
N TYR A 67 -2.96 -0.86 -10.44
CA TYR A 67 -3.16 -2.21 -9.94
C TYR A 67 -2.65 -2.27 -8.51
N TYR A 68 -3.44 -2.81 -7.60
CA TYR A 68 -3.10 -2.85 -6.19
C TYR A 68 -3.50 -4.20 -5.59
N SER A 69 -2.68 -4.71 -4.69
CA SER A 69 -3.06 -5.80 -3.78
C SER A 69 -2.26 -5.72 -2.49
N ARG A 70 -2.86 -6.18 -1.39
CA ARG A 70 -2.19 -6.38 -0.10
C ARG A 70 -2.17 -7.84 0.28
N HIS A 71 -0.98 -8.34 0.59
CA HIS A 71 -0.72 -9.70 1.05
C HIS A 71 -0.38 -9.67 2.54
N ASP A 72 -1.22 -10.29 3.37
CA ASP A 72 -1.01 -10.38 4.80
C ASP A 72 -0.55 -11.80 5.17
N TYR A 73 0.61 -11.90 5.82
CA TYR A 73 1.16 -13.12 6.40
C TYR A 73 0.97 -13.04 7.92
N GLU A 74 -0.06 -13.72 8.41
CA GLU A 74 -0.56 -13.60 9.78
C GLU A 74 0.08 -14.62 10.71
N GLY A 75 0.20 -14.26 12.00
CA GLY A 75 0.71 -15.17 13.02
C GLY A 75 2.12 -15.70 12.74
N VAL A 76 2.95 -14.95 12.01
CA VAL A 76 4.36 -15.32 11.79
C VAL A 76 5.16 -15.10 13.08
N ASN A 77 6.23 -15.86 13.26
CA ASN A 77 7.11 -15.67 14.41
C ASN A 77 7.66 -14.24 14.43
N ALA A 78 7.44 -13.51 15.53
CA ALA A 78 7.81 -12.09 15.62
C ALA A 78 9.32 -11.86 15.53
N LYS A 79 10.15 -12.77 16.04
CA LYS A 79 11.61 -12.68 15.96
C LYS A 79 12.09 -12.86 14.52
N ASP A 80 11.54 -13.85 13.82
CA ASP A 80 11.93 -14.14 12.46
C ASP A 80 11.46 -13.04 11.50
N ALA A 81 10.24 -12.54 11.69
CA ALA A 81 9.71 -11.40 10.93
C ALA A 81 10.49 -10.09 11.21
N GLY A 82 10.93 -9.87 12.46
CA GLY A 82 11.82 -8.76 12.80
C GLY A 82 13.19 -8.89 12.11
N THR A 83 13.74 -10.10 12.08
CA THR A 83 15.01 -10.39 11.39
C THR A 83 14.89 -10.16 9.88
N LEU A 84 13.76 -10.57 9.27
CA LEU A 84 13.43 -10.27 7.88
C LEU A 84 13.45 -8.76 7.61
N MET A 85 12.73 -7.97 8.41
CA MET A 85 12.67 -6.53 8.20
C MET A 85 14.04 -5.87 8.38
N ASN A 86 14.86 -6.33 9.32
CA ASN A 86 16.21 -5.81 9.52
C ASN A 86 17.15 -6.15 8.36
N ALA A 87 17.14 -7.40 7.90
CA ALA A 87 17.92 -7.82 6.73
C ALA A 87 17.53 -7.02 5.48
N LEU A 88 16.24 -6.74 5.30
CA LEU A 88 15.78 -5.89 4.20
C LEU A 88 16.25 -4.43 4.36
N ARG A 89 16.20 -3.87 5.58
CA ARG A 89 16.73 -2.51 5.88
C ARG A 89 18.21 -2.37 5.55
N GLU A 90 19.02 -3.36 5.93
CA GLU A 90 20.47 -3.37 5.67
C GLU A 90 20.78 -3.37 4.17
N ARG A 91 19.88 -3.94 3.35
CA ARG A 91 20.01 -4.02 1.90
C ARG A 91 19.59 -2.74 1.15
N LEU A 92 18.83 -1.84 1.78
CA LEU A 92 18.22 -0.68 1.08
C LEU A 92 19.25 0.17 0.31
N PRO A 93 20.43 0.50 0.86
CA PRO A 93 21.39 1.36 0.17
C PRO A 93 21.94 0.77 -1.14
N GLN A 94 21.84 -0.56 -1.33
CA GLN A 94 22.37 -1.24 -2.52
C GLN A 94 21.28 -1.55 -3.57
N LEU A 95 20.01 -1.25 -3.30
CA LEU A 95 18.91 -1.56 -4.22
C LEU A 95 18.76 -0.58 -5.40
N PRO A 96 18.88 0.76 -5.23
CA PRO A 96 18.69 1.70 -6.34
C PRO A 96 19.63 1.42 -7.52
N GLY A 97 19.09 1.44 -8.74
CA GLY A 97 19.81 1.13 -9.98
C GLY A 97 19.93 -0.37 -10.30
N THR A 98 19.45 -1.25 -9.42
CA THR A 98 19.34 -2.69 -9.74
C THR A 98 18.05 -2.98 -10.51
N VAL A 99 18.06 -4.05 -11.32
CA VAL A 99 16.91 -4.48 -12.13
C VAL A 99 16.45 -5.85 -11.67
N LEU A 100 15.17 -5.99 -11.33
CA LEU A 100 14.53 -7.24 -10.92
C LEU A 100 13.29 -7.48 -11.78
N GLU A 101 13.11 -8.68 -12.35
CA GLU A 101 12.00 -8.98 -13.28
C GLU A 101 11.85 -7.95 -14.42
N GLY A 102 12.95 -7.32 -14.86
CA GLY A 102 12.94 -6.26 -15.87
C GLY A 102 12.53 -4.87 -15.37
N LEU A 103 12.29 -4.69 -14.07
CA LEU A 103 11.94 -3.43 -13.43
C LEU A 103 13.15 -2.85 -12.69
N GLU A 104 13.56 -1.63 -13.06
CA GLU A 104 14.63 -0.91 -12.38
C GLU A 104 14.14 -0.27 -11.08
N ILE A 105 14.84 -0.50 -9.97
CA ILE A 105 14.56 0.13 -8.69
C ILE A 105 15.07 1.58 -8.73
N ALA A 106 14.15 2.53 -8.65
CA ALA A 106 14.45 3.97 -8.62
C ALA A 106 14.84 4.43 -7.21
N TYR A 107 14.19 3.91 -6.17
CA TYR A 107 14.52 4.22 -4.78
C TYR A 107 14.16 3.08 -3.83
N ALA A 108 14.86 3.04 -2.69
CA ALA A 108 14.51 2.16 -1.58
C ALA A 108 14.81 2.86 -0.25
N ASP A 109 13.81 2.95 0.64
CA ASP A 109 13.93 3.62 1.93
C ASP A 109 13.07 2.96 3.03
N ASP A 110 13.29 3.35 4.28
CA ASP A 110 12.37 3.06 5.39
C ASP A 110 11.62 4.35 5.73
N PHE A 111 10.33 4.36 5.45
CA PHE A 111 9.52 5.56 5.44
C PHE A 111 9.52 6.25 6.81
N SER A 112 9.76 7.56 6.78
CA SER A 112 9.56 8.44 7.93
C SER A 112 8.65 9.60 7.55
N TYR A 113 7.78 9.98 8.48
CA TYR A 113 6.87 11.09 8.34
C TYR A 113 7.14 12.12 9.44
N THR A 114 7.40 13.36 9.05
CA THR A 114 7.43 14.51 9.95
C THR A 114 6.11 15.24 9.80
N ASP A 115 5.34 15.31 10.88
CA ASP A 115 4.04 15.97 10.89
C ASP A 115 4.24 17.50 10.76
N PRO A 116 3.60 18.16 9.77
CA PRO A 116 3.81 19.58 9.51
C PRO A 116 3.08 20.49 10.51
N ILE A 117 2.26 19.95 11.42
CA ILE A 117 1.48 20.69 12.40
C ILE A 117 2.18 20.69 13.75
N ASP A 118 2.55 19.51 14.25
CA ASP A 118 3.16 19.36 15.58
C ASP A 118 4.68 19.08 15.55
N GLY A 119 5.26 18.86 14.36
CA GLY A 119 6.68 18.60 14.18
C GLY A 119 7.13 17.20 14.63
N SER A 120 6.21 16.33 15.07
CA SER A 120 6.54 14.98 15.51
C SER A 120 7.08 14.13 14.36
N VAL A 121 8.05 13.27 14.67
CA VAL A 121 8.68 12.39 13.69
C VAL A 121 8.28 10.94 13.98
N SER A 122 7.61 10.31 13.02
CA SER A 122 7.34 8.88 13.01
C SER A 122 8.30 8.19 12.06
N ALA A 123 9.34 7.55 12.59
CA ALA A 123 10.30 6.75 11.82
C ALA A 123 9.82 5.30 11.64
N ASN A 124 10.48 4.57 10.75
CA ASN A 124 10.29 3.14 10.51
C ASN A 124 8.83 2.73 10.21
N GLN A 125 8.12 3.54 9.43
CA GLN A 125 6.70 3.35 9.15
C GLN A 125 6.42 2.34 8.03
N GLY A 126 7.47 1.84 7.37
CA GLY A 126 7.39 0.81 6.36
C GLY A 126 8.51 0.95 5.35
N ILE A 127 9.11 -0.19 4.96
CA ILE A 127 10.13 -0.21 3.92
C ILE A 127 9.43 -0.04 2.58
N ARG A 128 9.91 0.87 1.74
CA ARG A 128 9.39 1.14 0.40
C ARG A 128 10.45 0.85 -0.63
N VAL A 129 10.07 0.19 -1.71
CA VAL A 129 10.87 -0.02 -2.91
C VAL A 129 10.06 0.51 -4.08
N GLY A 130 10.52 1.58 -4.70
CA GLY A 130 9.87 2.20 -5.86
C GLY A 130 10.65 1.94 -7.13
N PHE A 131 9.94 1.69 -8.21
CA PHE A 131 10.49 1.35 -9.52
C PHE A 131 10.35 2.52 -10.49
N ALA A 132 11.20 2.54 -11.54
CA ALA A 132 11.26 3.64 -12.52
C ALA A 132 9.96 3.82 -13.33
N ASP A 133 9.15 2.77 -13.45
CA ASP A 133 7.83 2.80 -14.12
C ASP A 133 6.70 3.33 -13.23
N GLY A 134 6.99 3.68 -11.98
CA GLY A 134 6.02 4.12 -10.98
C GLY A 134 5.44 3.00 -10.12
N SER A 135 5.79 1.73 -10.38
CA SER A 135 5.41 0.60 -9.54
C SER A 135 6.07 0.69 -8.16
N ARG A 136 5.46 0.08 -7.14
CA ARG A 136 5.96 0.09 -5.76
C ARG A 136 5.68 -1.22 -5.02
N VAL A 137 6.61 -1.60 -4.16
CA VAL A 137 6.42 -2.62 -3.12
C VAL A 137 6.67 -1.99 -1.76
N ILE A 138 5.78 -2.24 -0.80
CA ILE A 138 5.92 -1.75 0.57
C ILE A 138 5.84 -2.92 1.54
N PHE A 139 6.69 -2.94 2.56
CA PHE A 139 6.67 -3.93 3.64
C PHE A 139 6.40 -3.26 4.97
N ARG A 140 5.39 -3.74 5.70
CA ARG A 140 5.09 -3.29 7.06
C ARG A 140 4.95 -4.48 7.99
N LEU A 141 5.56 -4.37 9.16
CA LEU A 141 5.39 -5.34 10.22
C LEU A 141 4.47 -4.75 11.29
N SER A 142 3.48 -5.51 11.72
CA SER A 142 2.53 -5.10 12.75
C SER A 142 2.30 -6.20 13.77
N GLY A 143 1.85 -5.82 14.97
CA GLY A 143 1.44 -6.78 16.00
C GLY A 143 2.60 -7.58 16.59
N THR A 144 3.72 -6.98 16.99
CA THR A 144 4.88 -7.71 17.57
C THR A 144 4.67 -8.22 19.01
N GLY A 145 3.43 -8.48 19.41
CA GLY A 145 3.06 -8.96 20.75
C GLY A 145 3.20 -10.47 20.90
N THR A 146 2.60 -11.02 21.96
CA THR A 146 2.71 -12.45 22.32
C THR A 146 2.00 -13.41 21.34
N VAL A 147 1.14 -12.90 20.46
CA VAL A 147 0.28 -13.69 19.55
C VAL A 147 0.93 -13.91 18.18
N GLY A 148 2.19 -13.46 17.99
CA GLY A 148 2.87 -13.47 16.70
C GLY A 148 2.64 -12.17 15.93
N ALA A 149 3.42 -11.94 14.87
CA ALA A 149 3.38 -10.72 14.07
C ALA A 149 2.61 -10.94 12.76
N THR A 150 2.19 -9.84 12.13
CA THR A 150 1.65 -9.82 10.77
C THR A 150 2.59 -9.01 9.88
N LEU A 151 3.18 -9.67 8.89
CA LEU A 151 3.88 -9.01 7.79
C LEU A 151 2.84 -8.66 6.71
N ARG A 152 2.73 -7.38 6.39
CA ARG A 152 1.89 -6.88 5.30
C ARG A 152 2.78 -6.43 4.15
N VAL A 153 2.50 -6.96 2.96
CA VAL A 153 3.19 -6.61 1.71
C VAL A 153 2.18 -5.93 0.79
N TYR A 154 2.48 -4.71 0.39
CA TYR A 154 1.65 -3.90 -0.49
C TYR A 154 2.30 -3.86 -1.86
N LEU A 155 1.51 -4.09 -2.89
CA LEU A 155 1.96 -4.21 -4.26
C LEU A 155 1.17 -3.21 -5.09
N GLU A 156 1.85 -2.35 -5.84
CA GLU A 156 1.21 -1.37 -6.70
C GLU A 156 1.93 -1.27 -8.03
N SER A 157 1.19 -1.31 -9.14
CA SER A 157 1.74 -1.12 -10.49
C SER A 157 0.87 -0.18 -11.31
N TYR A 158 1.46 0.85 -11.88
CA TYR A 158 0.77 1.83 -12.70
C TYR A 158 0.66 1.36 -14.15
N GLU A 159 -0.56 1.33 -14.69
CA GLU A 159 -0.86 0.95 -16.07
C GLU A 159 -1.56 2.10 -16.81
N PRO A 160 -0.83 2.85 -17.65
CA PRO A 160 -1.40 3.92 -18.46
C PRO A 160 -2.15 3.40 -19.71
N ASP A 161 -1.88 2.18 -20.18
CA ASP A 161 -2.50 1.65 -21.39
C ASP A 161 -3.92 1.12 -21.11
N ALA A 162 -4.93 1.83 -21.61
CA ALA A 162 -6.35 1.45 -21.51
C ALA A 162 -6.64 0.02 -21.99
N GLY A 163 -5.90 -0.51 -22.96
CA GLY A 163 -6.05 -1.88 -23.45
C GLY A 163 -5.61 -2.95 -22.43
N ARG A 164 -4.81 -2.57 -21.43
CA ARG A 164 -4.25 -3.45 -20.40
C ARG A 164 -4.86 -3.23 -19.02
N GLN A 165 -5.67 -2.19 -18.84
CA GLN A 165 -6.28 -1.83 -17.56
C GLN A 165 -7.38 -2.77 -17.06
N LEU A 166 -7.81 -3.77 -17.83
CA LEU A 166 -8.87 -4.71 -17.44
C LEU A 166 -8.35 -6.11 -17.07
N LEU A 167 -7.03 -6.31 -17.00
CA LEU A 167 -6.45 -7.55 -16.51
C LEU A 167 -6.87 -7.81 -15.05
N ASP A 168 -6.83 -9.09 -14.67
CA ASP A 168 -6.90 -9.53 -13.29
C ASP A 168 -5.72 -8.93 -12.48
N PRO A 169 -5.95 -8.34 -11.30
CA PRO A 169 -4.88 -7.73 -10.51
C PRO A 169 -3.74 -8.67 -10.14
N GLN A 170 -4.03 -9.92 -9.79
CA GLN A 170 -2.98 -10.88 -9.40
C GLN A 170 -2.09 -11.25 -10.59
N THR A 171 -2.68 -11.32 -11.78
CA THR A 171 -1.95 -11.50 -13.05
C THR A 171 -1.07 -10.28 -13.36
N ALA A 172 -1.62 -9.07 -13.27
CA ALA A 172 -0.86 -7.83 -13.52
C ALA A 172 0.28 -7.62 -12.51
N LEU A 173 0.08 -8.01 -11.25
CA LEU A 173 1.05 -7.84 -10.16
C LEU A 173 2.03 -9.01 -10.01
N ALA A 174 1.92 -10.07 -10.82
CA ALA A 174 2.74 -11.27 -10.68
C ALA A 174 4.27 -11.01 -10.63
N PRO A 175 4.85 -10.09 -11.43
CA PRO A 175 6.27 -9.73 -11.29
C PRO A 175 6.60 -9.13 -9.93
N LEU A 176 5.80 -8.17 -9.44
CA LEU A 176 6.02 -7.54 -8.13
C LEU A 176 5.84 -8.53 -6.98
N ILE A 177 4.90 -9.48 -7.10
CA ILE A 177 4.71 -10.55 -6.11
C ILE A 177 5.99 -11.39 -6.00
N ARG A 178 6.60 -11.79 -7.12
CA ARG A 178 7.87 -12.54 -7.11
C ARG A 178 9.01 -11.72 -6.52
N ILE A 179 9.18 -10.48 -6.98
CA ILE A 179 10.19 -9.55 -6.45
C ILE A 179 10.03 -9.42 -4.94
N ALA A 180 8.81 -9.21 -4.43
CA ALA A 180 8.58 -8.99 -3.01
C ALA A 180 8.93 -10.23 -2.17
N ASN A 181 8.59 -11.43 -2.65
CA ASN A 181 8.90 -12.69 -1.98
C ASN A 181 10.43 -12.95 -1.94
N GLU A 182 11.12 -12.70 -3.05
CA GLU A 182 12.57 -12.90 -3.17
C GLU A 182 13.36 -11.85 -2.40
N LEU A 183 12.99 -10.57 -2.52
CA LEU A 183 13.72 -9.47 -1.91
C LEU A 183 13.71 -9.56 -0.37
N ALA A 184 12.59 -10.00 0.20
CA ALA A 184 12.43 -10.17 1.64
C ALA A 184 12.68 -11.62 2.12
N ASP A 185 13.05 -12.55 1.24
CA ASP A 185 13.20 -13.98 1.54
C ASP A 185 12.00 -14.55 2.34
N ILE A 186 10.76 -14.16 2.00
CA ILE A 186 9.59 -14.33 2.89
C ILE A 186 9.42 -15.79 3.30
N GLN A 187 9.44 -16.72 2.34
CA GLN A 187 9.26 -18.14 2.62
C GLN A 187 10.39 -18.71 3.49
N GLN A 188 11.64 -18.34 3.21
CA GLN A 188 12.81 -18.88 3.91
C GLN A 188 12.86 -18.40 5.35
N ARG A 189 12.43 -17.17 5.62
CA ARG A 189 12.46 -16.57 6.95
C ARG A 189 11.21 -16.84 7.77
N THR A 190 10.04 -16.91 7.15
CA THR A 190 8.75 -17.07 7.86
C THR A 190 8.16 -18.47 7.77
N GLY A 191 8.68 -19.32 6.86
CA GLY A 191 8.10 -20.62 6.53
C GLY A 191 6.82 -20.53 5.67
N ARG A 192 6.35 -19.34 5.32
CA ARG A 192 5.11 -19.14 4.56
C ARG A 192 5.37 -19.07 3.06
N SER A 193 4.81 -20.00 2.29
CA SER A 193 4.90 -20.00 0.82
C SER A 193 3.84 -19.13 0.13
N ALA A 194 2.82 -18.69 0.86
CA ALA A 194 1.73 -17.85 0.38
C ALA A 194 1.19 -16.98 1.54
N PRO A 195 0.56 -15.83 1.23
CA PRO A 195 -0.13 -15.03 2.25
C PRO A 195 -1.37 -15.76 2.79
N ASP A 196 -1.75 -15.44 4.03
CA ASP A 196 -2.97 -15.93 4.65
C ASP A 196 -4.20 -15.18 4.11
N VAL A 197 -4.04 -13.88 3.80
CA VAL A 197 -5.08 -13.02 3.24
C VAL A 197 -4.53 -12.21 2.06
N ILE A 198 -5.32 -12.15 0.98
CA ILE A 198 -5.09 -11.30 -0.18
C ILE A 198 -6.28 -10.33 -0.28
N THR A 199 -5.97 -9.03 -0.32
CA THR A 199 -6.95 -7.95 -0.53
C THR A 199 -6.65 -7.22 -1.84
#